data_AF-X1CXK1-F1
#
_entry.id   AF-X1CXK1-F1
#
_cell.length_a   1.000
_cell.length_b   1.000
_cell.length_c   1.000
_cell.angle_alpha   90.00
_cell.angle_beta   90.00
_cell.angle_gamma   90.00
#
_symmetry.space_group_name_H-M   'P 1'
#
loop_
_entity.id
_entity.type
_entity.pdbx_description
1 polymer ?
#
loop_
_entity_poly.entity_id
_entity_poly.type
_entity_poly.pdbx_seq_one_letter_code
_entity_poly.pdbx_strand_id
1 'polypeptide(L)'
;LDGIIIRAYSHSDVEELANNASIPVINALTDMYHPCQGIADIFTIKEKKGRIRNIRIGYLGDGNNVCHSLMLGSVMSKANIVIACPHGYEPETEVYEAAKEIAVSDMVSPLLSCKSLELRYNDFPFNLLIATSKETLVLVDGFS
;
A
#
# COMPACT_ATOMS: atom_id res chain seq x y z
N LEU A 1 29.55 10.98 4.42
CA LEU A 1 28.16 10.51 4.58
C LEU A 1 27.92 9.51 3.48
N ASP A 2 27.41 8.32 3.82
CA ASP A 2 27.24 7.20 2.88
C ASP A 2 25.78 7.03 2.42
N GLY A 3 24.86 7.81 2.99
CA GLY A 3 23.46 7.90 2.59
C GLY A 3 22.72 8.99 3.37
N ILE A 4 21.55 9.39 2.88
CA ILE A 4 20.68 10.41 3.49
C ILE A 4 19.31 9.78 3.72
N ILE A 5 18.79 9.90 4.94
CA ILE A 5 17.40 9.54 5.27
C ILE A 5 16.65 10.85 5.50
N ILE A 6 15.58 11.09 4.74
CA ILE A 6 14.82 12.34 4.81
C ILE A 6 13.34 12.07 5.09
N ARG A 7 12.77 12.90 5.97
CA ARG A 7 11.33 13.07 6.17
C ARG A 7 10.97 14.46 5.62
N ALA A 8 10.13 14.50 4.59
CA ALA A 8 9.72 15.72 3.92
C ALA A 8 8.20 15.73 3.76
N TYR A 9 7.61 16.90 3.49
CA TYR A 9 6.19 16.99 3.21
C TYR A 9 5.90 16.67 1.74
N SER A 10 6.60 17.35 0.83
CA SER A 10 6.47 17.12 -0.62
C SER A 10 7.39 15.98 -1.10
N HIS A 11 6.85 15.16 -2.01
CA HIS A 11 7.65 14.16 -2.73
C HIS A 11 8.67 14.82 -3.67
N SER A 12 8.33 15.97 -4.27
CA SER A 12 9.22 16.72 -5.18
C SER A 12 10.53 17.12 -4.50
N ASP A 13 10.48 17.46 -3.22
CA ASP A 13 11.67 17.88 -2.46
C ASP A 13 12.63 16.70 -2.26
N VAL A 14 12.08 15.49 -2.11
CA VAL A 14 12.87 14.26 -2.00
C VAL A 14 13.47 13.89 -3.36
N GLU A 15 12.71 14.04 -4.45
CA GLU A 15 13.22 13.80 -5.82
C GLU A 15 14.31 14.81 -6.19
N GLU A 16 14.13 16.09 -5.89
CA GLU A 16 15.13 17.13 -6.12
C GLU A 16 16.40 16.85 -5.33
N LEU A 17 16.25 16.46 -4.06
CA LEU A 17 17.40 16.06 -3.24
C LEU A 17 18.10 14.82 -3.81
N ALA A 18 17.36 13.81 -4.26
CA ALA A 18 17.91 12.60 -4.86
C ALA A 18 18.66 12.89 -6.16
N ASN A 19 18.14 13.78 -7.00
CA ASN A 19 18.77 14.17 -8.27
C ASN A 19 20.08 14.94 -8.07
N ASN A 20 20.21 15.68 -6.96
CA ASN A 20 21.40 16.46 -6.64
C ASN A 20 22.39 15.73 -5.71
N ALA A 21 21.98 14.62 -5.10
CA ALA A 21 22.83 13.85 -4.19
C ALA A 21 23.71 12.85 -4.94
N SER A 22 25.00 12.80 -4.61
CA SER A 22 25.92 11.78 -5.10
C SER A 22 25.90 10.49 -4.27
N ILE A 23 25.02 10.41 -3.26
CA ILE A 23 24.87 9.31 -2.31
C ILE A 23 23.39 8.93 -2.18
N PRO A 24 23.05 7.66 -1.87
CA PRO A 24 21.66 7.21 -1.81
C PRO A 24 20.79 8.05 -0.87
N VAL A 25 19.60 8.43 -1.35
CA VAL A 25 18.57 9.13 -0.56
C VAL A 25 17.40 8.18 -0.32
N ILE A 26 17.03 7.99 0.94
CA ILE A 26 15.94 7.12 1.38
C ILE A 26 14.81 8.01 1.91
N ASN A 27 13.64 7.93 1.28
CA ASN A 27 12.42 8.57 1.77
C ASN A 27 11.91 7.82 3.00
N ALA A 28 11.91 8.46 4.17
CA ALA A 28 11.35 7.90 5.40
C ALA A 28 9.83 8.12 5.52
N LEU A 29 9.32 9.26 5.04
CA LEU A 29 7.90 9.63 5.05
C LEU A 29 7.68 10.88 4.19
N THR A 30 6.64 10.85 3.36
CA THR A 30 6.07 11.99 2.62
C THR A 30 4.54 11.94 2.70
N ASP A 31 3.85 13.05 2.39
CA ASP A 31 2.37 13.08 2.37
C ASP A 31 1.79 12.07 1.36
N MET A 32 2.55 11.76 0.30
CA MET A 32 2.14 10.81 -0.74
C MET A 32 2.50 9.35 -0.43
N TYR A 33 3.59 9.09 0.30
CA TYR A 33 4.11 7.74 0.55
C TYR A 33 4.67 7.55 1.96
N HIS A 34 4.41 6.37 2.53
CA HIS A 34 5.05 5.84 3.73
C HIS A 34 5.73 4.49 3.42
N PRO A 35 6.84 4.51 2.64
CA PRO A 35 7.43 3.28 2.09
C PRO A 35 7.94 2.32 3.17
N CYS A 36 8.49 2.83 4.27
CA CYS A 36 8.92 2.00 5.40
C CYS A 36 7.77 1.20 6.03
N GLN A 37 6.57 1.78 6.11
CA GLN A 37 5.39 1.10 6.64
C GLN A 37 4.93 0.00 5.67
N GLY A 38 4.80 0.33 4.38
CA GLY A 38 4.39 -0.66 3.36
C GLY A 38 5.32 -1.88 3.30
N ILE A 39 6.65 -1.67 3.43
CA ILE A 39 7.61 -2.77 3.49
C ILE A 39 7.44 -3.60 4.78
N ALA A 40 7.25 -2.95 5.94
CA ALA A 40 7.04 -3.64 7.20
C ALA A 40 5.76 -4.49 7.19
N ASP A 41 4.68 -3.98 6.58
CA ASP A 41 3.42 -4.69 6.43
C ASP A 41 3.60 -5.94 5.57
N ILE A 42 4.24 -5.81 4.41
CA ILE A 42 4.55 -6.94 3.53
C ILE A 42 5.41 -8.00 4.24
N PHE A 43 6.39 -7.56 5.03
CA PHE A 43 7.24 -8.46 5.81
C PHE A 43 6.41 -9.22 6.86
N THR A 44 5.55 -8.50 7.59
CA THR A 44 4.65 -9.09 8.59
C THR A 44 3.69 -10.11 7.96
N ILE A 45 3.11 -9.81 6.80
CA ILE A 45 2.25 -10.74 6.06
C ILE A 45 3.03 -12.01 5.69
N LYS A 46 4.26 -11.85 5.19
CA LYS A 46 5.13 -12.98 4.85
C LYS A 46 5.44 -13.84 6.08
N GLU A 47 5.72 -13.24 7.23
CA GLU A 47 5.97 -13.97 8.48
C GLU A 47 4.75 -14.76 8.95
N LYS A 48 3.56 -14.13 8.92
CA LYS A 48 2.32 -14.76 9.38
C LYS A 48 1.81 -15.84 8.43
N LYS A 49 1.94 -15.64 7.12
CA LYS A 49 1.42 -16.56 6.09
C LYS A 49 2.46 -17.53 5.53
N GLY A 50 3.74 -17.37 5.90
CA GLY A 50 4.88 -18.14 5.39
C GLY A 50 5.26 -17.84 3.93
N ARG A 51 4.46 -17.02 3.23
CA ARG A 51 4.67 -16.57 1.84
C ARG A 51 3.99 -15.23 1.62
N ILE A 52 4.35 -14.54 0.54
CA ILE A 52 3.65 -13.31 0.09
C ILE A 52 3.11 -13.45 -1.34
N ARG A 53 3.85 -14.16 -2.19
CA ARG A 53 3.47 -14.38 -3.58
C ARG A 53 2.10 -15.06 -3.68
N ASN A 54 1.27 -14.55 -4.57
CA ASN A 54 -0.10 -15.01 -4.85
C ASN A 54 -1.02 -15.00 -3.62
N ILE A 55 -0.72 -14.19 -2.61
CA ILE A 55 -1.70 -13.85 -1.56
C ILE A 55 -2.64 -12.78 -2.11
N ARG A 56 -3.91 -12.81 -1.72
CA ARG A 56 -4.86 -11.74 -1.99
C ARG A 56 -5.10 -10.93 -0.73
N ILE A 57 -4.71 -9.65 -0.78
CA ILE A 57 -4.79 -8.68 0.29
C ILE A 57 -5.97 -7.75 0.00
N GLY A 58 -6.91 -7.63 0.92
CA GLY A 58 -7.93 -6.58 0.88
C GLY A 58 -7.49 -5.40 1.73
N TYR A 59 -7.56 -4.18 1.21
CA TYR A 59 -7.41 -2.95 1.96
C TYR A 59 -8.77 -2.25 2.04
N LEU A 60 -9.18 -1.92 3.26
CA LEU A 60 -10.41 -1.19 3.54
C LEU A 60 -10.09 0.10 4.29
N GLY A 61 -10.38 1.24 3.67
CA GLY A 61 -10.15 2.56 4.27
C GLY A 61 -9.89 3.63 3.21
N ASP A 62 -9.34 4.76 3.64
CA ASP A 62 -9.00 5.87 2.76
C ASP A 62 -7.80 5.53 1.88
N GLY A 63 -7.82 5.97 0.63
CA GLY A 63 -6.74 5.89 -0.36
C GLY A 63 -5.58 6.84 -0.07
N ASN A 64 -5.08 6.82 1.17
CA ASN A 64 -4.00 7.67 1.64
C ASN A 64 -2.61 7.06 1.37
N ASN A 65 -1.56 7.69 1.88
CA ASN A 65 -0.18 7.23 1.77
C ASN A 65 0.09 5.79 2.24
N VAL A 66 -0.66 5.27 3.21
CA VAL A 66 -0.57 3.86 3.65
C VAL A 66 -1.14 2.95 2.57
N CYS A 67 -2.32 3.29 2.01
CA CYS A 67 -2.92 2.56 0.90
C CYS A 67 -1.96 2.50 -0.30
N HIS A 68 -1.39 3.65 -0.68
CA HIS A 68 -0.41 3.76 -1.76
C HIS A 68 0.80 2.83 -1.56
N SER A 69 1.39 2.90 -0.36
CA SER A 69 2.61 2.14 -0.05
C SER A 69 2.35 0.64 0.00
N LEU A 70 1.20 0.22 0.55
CA LEU A 70 0.78 -1.18 0.57
C LEU A 70 0.46 -1.69 -0.84
N MET A 71 -0.18 -0.87 -1.67
CA MET A 71 -0.51 -1.21 -3.06
C MET A 71 0.75 -1.49 -3.87
N LEU A 72 1.71 -0.57 -3.87
CA LEU A 72 3.00 -0.74 -4.54
C LEU A 72 3.79 -1.92 -3.95
N GLY A 73 3.88 -2.02 -2.63
CA GLY A 73 4.56 -3.13 -1.96
C GLY A 73 3.96 -4.50 -2.29
N SER A 74 2.64 -4.57 -2.45
CA SER A 74 1.92 -5.80 -2.80
C SER A 74 2.27 -6.27 -4.21
N VAL A 75 2.17 -5.38 -5.21
CA VAL A 75 2.45 -5.74 -6.61
C VAL A 75 3.93 -6.09 -6.82
N MET A 76 4.86 -5.33 -6.20
CA MET A 76 6.29 -5.64 -6.24
C MET A 76 6.61 -7.00 -5.62
N SER A 77 5.84 -7.41 -4.60
CA SER A 77 5.98 -8.70 -3.92
C SER A 77 5.18 -9.82 -4.58
N LYS A 78 4.54 -9.55 -5.74
CA LYS A 78 3.68 -10.49 -6.47
C LYS A 78 2.48 -10.97 -5.66
N ALA A 79 1.97 -10.13 -4.76
CA ALA A 79 0.67 -10.29 -4.12
C ALA A 79 -0.40 -9.56 -4.95
N ASN A 80 -1.64 -10.04 -4.83
CA ASN A 80 -2.80 -9.37 -5.38
C ASN A 80 -3.36 -8.43 -4.31
N ILE A 81 -3.78 -7.24 -4.69
CA ILE A 81 -4.41 -6.28 -3.78
C ILE A 81 -5.76 -5.83 -4.34
N VAL A 82 -6.72 -5.70 -3.42
CA VAL A 82 -8.04 -5.12 -3.69
C VAL A 82 -8.27 -4.00 -2.71
N ILE A 83 -8.63 -2.82 -3.22
CA ILE A 83 -8.84 -1.62 -2.41
C ILE A 83 -10.33 -1.30 -2.43
N ALA A 84 -10.89 -1.18 -1.23
CA ALA A 84 -12.24 -0.69 -0.99
C ALA A 84 -12.13 0.62 -0.21
N CYS A 85 -12.61 1.71 -0.78
CA CYS A 85 -12.52 3.04 -0.19
C CYS A 85 -13.86 3.80 -0.29
N PRO A 86 -14.11 4.77 0.61
CA PRO A 86 -15.21 5.70 0.46
C PRO A 86 -15.08 6.51 -0.83
N HIS A 87 -16.21 6.90 -1.41
CA HIS A 87 -16.21 7.80 -2.55
C HIS A 87 -15.61 9.17 -2.18
N GLY A 88 -14.72 9.71 -3.02
CA GLY A 88 -13.96 10.93 -2.78
C GLY A 88 -12.68 10.72 -1.96
N TYR A 89 -12.37 9.47 -1.56
CA TYR A 89 -11.17 9.08 -0.83
C TYR A 89 -10.41 7.97 -1.59
N GLU A 90 -10.55 7.96 -2.92
CA GLU A 90 -9.84 7.04 -3.79
C GLU A 90 -8.31 7.27 -3.74
N PRO A 91 -7.48 6.23 -3.97
CA PRO A 91 -6.05 6.41 -4.16
C PRO A 91 -5.76 7.39 -5.29
N GLU A 92 -4.64 8.10 -5.18
CA GLU A 92 -4.17 8.99 -6.23
C GLU A 92 -4.00 8.22 -7.53
N THR A 93 -4.51 8.80 -8.63
CA THR A 93 -4.60 8.11 -9.93
C THR A 93 -3.21 7.70 -10.43
N GLU A 94 -2.21 8.55 -10.23
CA GLU A 94 -0.82 8.28 -10.62
C GLU A 94 -0.25 7.05 -9.91
N VAL A 95 -0.53 6.90 -8.61
CA VAL A 95 -0.08 5.74 -7.83
C VAL A 95 -0.80 4.47 -8.28
N TYR A 96 -2.10 4.57 -8.55
CA TYR A 96 -2.90 3.44 -9.04
C TYR A 96 -2.41 2.94 -10.39
N GLU A 97 -2.13 3.84 -11.33
CA GLU A 97 -1.59 3.46 -12.64
C GLU A 97 -0.16 2.92 -12.53
N ALA A 98 0.71 3.52 -11.71
CA ALA A 98 2.04 2.97 -11.45
C ALA A 98 1.99 1.54 -10.89
N ALA A 99 1.06 1.26 -9.98
CA ALA A 99 0.86 -0.09 -9.44
C ALA A 99 0.40 -1.08 -10.53
N LYS A 100 -0.46 -0.64 -11.46
CA LYS A 100 -0.91 -1.45 -12.61
C LYS A 100 0.21 -1.72 -13.62
N GLU A 101 1.13 -0.79 -13.82
CA GLU A 101 2.30 -0.99 -14.67
C GLU A 101 3.27 -2.04 -14.08
N ILE A 102 3.42 -2.07 -12.75
CA ILE A 102 4.26 -3.06 -12.05
C ILE A 102 3.56 -4.43 -11.97
N ALA A 103 2.24 -4.45 -11.90
CA ALA A 103 1.44 -5.66 -11.76
C ALA A 103 1.65 -6.63 -12.92
N VAL A 104 1.94 -7.90 -12.60
CA VAL A 104 1.95 -8.97 -13.59
C VAL A 104 0.54 -9.54 -13.66
N SER A 105 -0.26 -9.13 -14.66
CA SER A 105 -1.70 -9.47 -14.81
C SER A 105 -2.63 -8.68 -13.87
N ASP A 106 -3.80 -9.22 -13.53
CA ASP A 106 -4.88 -8.53 -12.79
C ASP A 106 -4.62 -8.47 -11.27
N MET A 107 -3.35 -8.27 -10.86
CA MET A 107 -2.97 -8.23 -9.45
C MET A 107 -3.56 -7.03 -8.70
N VAL A 108 -3.89 -5.95 -9.42
CA VAL A 108 -4.63 -4.81 -8.88
C VAL A 108 -6.07 -4.93 -9.37
N SER A 109 -7.00 -5.24 -8.46
CA SER A 109 -8.42 -5.30 -8.82
C SER A 109 -9.00 -3.90 -9.04
N PRO A 110 -10.12 -3.78 -9.76
CA PRO A 110 -10.84 -2.51 -9.87
C PRO A 110 -11.12 -1.93 -8.49
N LEU A 111 -10.95 -0.62 -8.37
CA LEU A 111 -11.23 0.08 -7.14
C LEU A 111 -12.72 -0.08 -6.79
N LEU A 112 -12.99 -0.55 -5.57
CA LEU A 112 -14.36 -0.71 -5.09
C LEU A 112 -14.74 0.55 -4.31
N SER A 113 -15.46 1.45 -4.97
CA SER A 113 -16.07 2.60 -4.29
C SER A 113 -17.32 2.14 -3.55
N CYS A 114 -17.35 2.38 -2.25
CA CYS A 114 -18.35 1.81 -1.35
C CYS A 114 -18.72 2.80 -0.25
N LYS A 115 -19.99 2.79 0.18
CA LYS A 115 -20.38 3.53 1.39
C LYS A 115 -19.77 2.80 2.59
N SER A 116 -19.02 3.53 3.41
CA SER A 116 -18.20 3.02 4.53
C SER A 116 -18.93 2.14 5.57
N LEU A 117 -20.26 2.08 5.53
CA LEU A 117 -21.11 1.33 6.46
C LEU A 117 -21.54 -0.07 5.98
N GLU A 118 -21.25 -0.48 4.74
CA GLU A 118 -21.80 -1.74 4.18
C GLU A 118 -20.79 -2.88 3.95
N LEU A 119 -19.49 -2.67 4.15
CA LEU A 119 -18.49 -3.68 3.82
C LEU A 119 -18.33 -4.66 4.96
N ARG A 120 -18.86 -5.87 4.81
CA ARG A 120 -18.57 -6.96 5.75
C ARG A 120 -17.33 -7.70 5.28
N TYR A 121 -16.48 -8.09 6.23
CA TYR A 121 -15.31 -8.94 5.98
C TYR A 121 -15.63 -10.17 5.11
N ASN A 122 -16.82 -10.75 5.29
CA ASN A 122 -17.27 -11.96 4.58
C ASN A 122 -17.75 -11.71 3.14
N ASP A 123 -17.91 -10.46 2.71
CA ASP A 123 -18.42 -10.15 1.37
C ASP A 123 -17.34 -10.30 0.29
N PHE A 124 -16.10 -10.60 0.68
CA PHE A 124 -14.98 -10.70 -0.23
C PHE A 124 -14.13 -11.97 -0.05
N PRO A 125 -13.71 -12.63 -1.14
CA PRO A 125 -12.84 -13.79 -1.08
C PRO A 125 -11.37 -13.37 -0.93
N PHE A 126 -11.02 -12.70 0.17
CA PHE A 126 -9.65 -12.30 0.51
C PHE A 126 -9.02 -13.27 1.51
N ASN A 127 -7.71 -13.48 1.37
CA ASN A 127 -6.94 -14.32 2.30
C ASN A 127 -6.54 -13.54 3.57
N LEU A 128 -6.62 -12.22 3.49
CA LEU A 128 -6.25 -11.27 4.53
C LEU A 128 -6.98 -9.95 4.27
N LEU A 129 -7.67 -9.41 5.27
CA LEU A 129 -8.17 -8.03 5.23
C LEU A 129 -7.32 -7.15 6.14
N ILE A 130 -6.96 -6.00 5.61
CA ILE A 130 -6.35 -4.87 6.31
C ILE A 130 -7.41 -3.78 6.37
N ALA A 131 -7.89 -3.48 7.57
CA ALA A 131 -8.73 -2.31 7.82
C ALA A 131 -7.90 -1.25 8.52
N THR A 132 -7.97 0.00 8.04
CA THR A 132 -7.30 1.12 8.71
C THR A 132 -8.33 2.05 9.35
N SER A 133 -8.12 2.36 10.63
CA SER A 133 -8.70 3.54 11.27
C SER A 133 -7.54 4.41 11.73
N LYS A 134 -7.33 5.57 11.11
CA LYS A 134 -6.27 6.53 11.46
C LYS A 134 -4.90 5.86 11.74
N GLU A 135 -4.30 5.28 10.70
CA GLU A 135 -2.90 4.80 10.66
C GLU A 135 -2.61 3.42 11.28
N THR A 136 -3.59 2.72 11.86
CA THR A 136 -3.35 1.36 12.41
C THR A 136 -3.77 0.27 11.42
N LEU A 137 -2.83 -0.63 11.09
CA LEU A 137 -3.07 -1.82 10.29
C LEU A 137 -3.67 -2.94 11.17
N VAL A 138 -4.94 -3.31 10.94
CA VAL A 138 -5.54 -4.48 11.60
C VAL A 138 -5.54 -5.64 10.62
N LEU A 139 -4.67 -6.63 10.84
CA LEU A 139 -4.68 -7.90 10.12
C LEU A 139 -5.83 -8.75 10.64
N VAL A 140 -6.91 -8.83 9.88
CA VAL A 140 -8.02 -9.76 10.17
C VAL A 140 -7.81 -10.98 9.30
N ASP A 141 -7.45 -12.09 9.94
CA ASP A 141 -7.34 -13.38 9.26
C ASP A 141 -8.71 -14.04 9.18
N GLY A 142 -9.24 -14.10 7.96
CA GLY A 142 -10.35 -14.95 7.60
C GLY A 142 -9.91 -16.39 7.77
N PHE A 143 -10.57 -17.08 8.69
CA PHE A 143 -10.23 -18.39 9.20
C PHE A 143 -9.77 -19.40 8.14
N SER A 144 -8.81 -20.24 8.59
CA SER A 144 -8.38 -21.52 8.03
C SER A 144 -9.52 -22.44 7.59
#